data_AF-A0A1R3XI40-F1
#
_entry.id   AF-A0A1R3XI40-F1
#
_cell.length_a   1.000
_cell.length_b   1.000
_cell.length_c   1.000
_cell.angle_alpha   90.00
_cell.angle_beta   90.00
_cell.angle_gamma   90.00
#
_symmetry.space_group_name_H-M   'P 1'
#
loop_
_entity.id
_entity.type
_entity.pdbx_description
1 polymer ?
#
loop_
_entity_poly.entity_id
_entity_poly.type
_entity_poly.pdbx_seq_one_letter_code
_entity_poly.pdbx_strand_id
1 'polypeptide(L)'
;MPSFKGTRLLRLLGLGSTRRSILMLVVSWTLNVAWLGFNYFWQLVPYSVLVAIPVLLLLYSVMALLAYVYWGVKGVREQDEPYASVMVGVIVAITLLYLNYTLLDALISLSQ
;
A
#
# COMPACT_ATOMS: atom_id res chain seq x y z
N MET A 1 -43.54 -10.92 -24.31
CA MET A 1 -42.44 -11.58 -23.56
C MET A 1 -41.26 -11.85 -24.49
N PRO A 2 -40.23 -10.99 -24.57
CA PRO A 2 -39.04 -11.30 -25.36
C PRO A 2 -37.78 -11.35 -24.47
N SER A 3 -37.20 -12.53 -24.33
CA SER A 3 -35.81 -12.72 -23.90
C SER A 3 -35.38 -14.06 -24.46
N PHE A 4 -34.32 -14.12 -25.28
CA PHE A 4 -33.54 -15.37 -25.48
C PHE A 4 -32.24 -15.19 -26.29
N LYS A 5 -31.97 -14.01 -26.88
CA LYS A 5 -30.73 -13.82 -27.69
C LYS A 5 -29.53 -13.33 -26.89
N GLY A 6 -29.70 -12.43 -25.91
CA GLY A 6 -28.57 -11.89 -25.13
C GLY A 6 -27.92 -12.88 -24.17
N THR A 7 -28.70 -13.79 -23.60
CA THR A 7 -28.22 -14.77 -22.60
C THR A 7 -27.34 -15.87 -23.19
N ARG A 8 -27.43 -16.12 -24.51
CA ARG A 8 -26.60 -17.12 -25.20
C ARG A 8 -25.17 -16.62 -25.45
N LEU A 9 -25.01 -15.35 -25.81
CA LEU A 9 -23.69 -14.71 -25.97
C LEU A 9 -22.94 -14.62 -24.63
N LEU A 10 -23.65 -14.28 -23.56
CA LEU A 10 -23.10 -14.24 -22.20
C LEU A 10 -22.62 -15.62 -21.72
N ARG A 11 -23.33 -16.71 -22.07
CA ARG A 11 -22.89 -18.07 -21.78
C ARG A 11 -21.66 -18.50 -22.60
N LEU A 12 -21.58 -18.10 -23.86
CA LEU A 12 -20.46 -18.42 -24.76
C LEU A 12 -19.15 -17.73 -24.34
N LEU A 13 -19.24 -16.55 -23.74
CA LEU A 13 -18.11 -15.80 -23.17
C LEU A 13 -17.69 -16.30 -21.76
N GLY A 14 -18.21 -17.44 -21.30
CA GLY A 14 -17.85 -18.01 -19.98
C GLY A 14 -18.49 -17.30 -18.79
N LEU A 15 -19.41 -16.36 -19.00
CA LEU A 15 -20.06 -15.56 -17.95
C LEU A 15 -21.31 -16.27 -17.36
N GLY A 16 -21.30 -17.60 -17.31
CA GLY A 16 -22.41 -18.41 -16.83
C GLY A 16 -22.69 -18.32 -15.32
N SER A 17 -21.79 -17.70 -14.55
CA SER A 17 -21.97 -17.39 -13.14
C SER A 17 -21.92 -15.88 -12.97
N THR A 18 -23.09 -15.25 -12.80
CA THR A 18 -23.25 -13.78 -12.63
C THR A 18 -22.31 -13.23 -11.56
N ARG A 19 -22.05 -13.99 -10.48
CA ARG A 19 -21.13 -13.59 -9.40
C ARG A 19 -19.65 -13.61 -9.80
N ARG A 20 -19.20 -14.62 -10.58
CA ARG A 20 -17.80 -14.69 -11.06
C ARG A 20 -17.51 -13.67 -12.15
N SER A 21 -18.50 -13.39 -13.01
CA SER A 21 -18.47 -12.34 -14.03
C SER A 21 -18.27 -10.95 -13.40
N ILE A 22 -19.07 -10.62 -12.37
CA ILE A 22 -18.96 -9.34 -11.67
C ILE A 22 -17.61 -9.23 -10.95
N LEU A 23 -17.13 -10.28 -10.29
CA LEU A 23 -15.82 -10.27 -9.65
C LEU A 23 -14.68 -10.04 -10.66
N MET A 24 -14.68 -10.73 -11.81
CA MET A 24 -13.67 -10.48 -12.85
C MET A 24 -13.76 -9.06 -13.41
N LEU A 25 -14.97 -8.51 -13.56
CA LEU A 25 -15.18 -7.15 -14.03
C LEU A 25 -14.61 -6.13 -13.03
N VAL A 26 -14.89 -6.31 -11.73
CA VAL A 26 -14.37 -5.45 -10.67
C VAL A 26 -12.85 -5.55 -10.59
N VAL A 27 -12.29 -6.76 -10.68
CA VAL A 27 -10.84 -6.98 -10.69
C VAL A 27 -10.19 -6.31 -11.90
N SER A 28 -10.75 -6.51 -13.11
CA SER A 28 -10.27 -5.88 -14.34
C SER A 28 -10.37 -4.35 -14.31
N TRP A 29 -11.44 -3.81 -13.74
CA TRP A 29 -11.61 -2.38 -13.56
C TRP A 29 -10.60 -1.81 -12.56
N THR A 30 -10.40 -2.48 -11.43
CA THR A 30 -9.42 -2.09 -10.42
C THR A 30 -8.00 -2.13 -10.98
N LEU A 31 -7.66 -3.17 -11.76
CA LEU A 31 -6.39 -3.27 -12.48
C LEU A 31 -6.21 -2.15 -13.50
N ASN A 32 -7.27 -1.78 -14.24
CA ASN A 32 -7.22 -0.64 -15.16
C ASN A 32 -7.02 0.69 -14.42
N VAL A 33 -7.73 0.92 -13.33
CA VAL A 33 -7.56 2.14 -12.51
C VAL A 33 -6.17 2.18 -11.90
N ALA A 34 -5.68 1.05 -11.38
CA ALA A 34 -4.32 0.93 -10.85
C ALA A 34 -3.28 1.19 -11.95
N TRP A 35 -3.47 0.65 -13.15
CA TRP A 35 -2.61 0.88 -14.31
C TRP A 35 -2.62 2.35 -14.74
N LEU A 36 -3.79 2.99 -14.78
CA LEU A 36 -3.93 4.42 -15.09
C LEU A 36 -3.27 5.28 -14.01
N GLY A 37 -3.46 4.94 -12.74
CA GLY A 37 -2.73 5.54 -11.63
C GLY A 37 -1.22 5.39 -11.85
N PHE A 38 -0.73 4.17 -12.05
CA PHE A 38 0.70 3.92 -12.20
C PHE A 38 1.33 4.53 -13.46
N ASN A 39 0.58 4.83 -14.53
CA ASN A 39 1.15 5.43 -15.74
C ASN A 39 0.95 6.95 -15.79
N TYR A 40 -0.17 7.47 -15.29
CA TYR A 40 -0.53 8.89 -15.44
C TYR A 40 -0.42 9.68 -14.13
N PHE A 41 -0.58 9.04 -12.96
CA PHE A 41 -0.46 9.75 -11.67
C PHE A 41 0.94 10.34 -11.51
N TRP A 42 1.99 9.59 -11.83
CA TRP A 42 3.37 10.09 -11.75
C TRP A 42 3.68 11.23 -12.72
N GLN A 43 2.92 11.37 -13.81
CA GLN A 43 3.08 12.47 -14.77
C GLN A 43 2.34 13.73 -14.34
N LEU A 44 1.23 13.59 -13.62
CA LEU A 44 0.37 14.70 -13.20
C LEU A 44 0.77 15.26 -11.83
N VAL A 45 1.44 14.46 -11.00
CA VAL A 45 1.83 14.86 -9.66
C VAL A 45 3.16 15.63 -9.74
N PRO A 46 3.21 16.88 -9.26
CA PRO A 46 4.45 17.64 -9.26
C PRO A 46 5.50 16.94 -8.42
N TYR A 47 6.75 17.03 -8.86
CA TYR A 47 7.90 16.36 -8.24
C TYR A 47 8.02 16.64 -6.73
N SER A 48 7.66 17.85 -6.28
CA SER A 48 7.60 18.22 -4.88
C SER A 48 6.67 17.34 -4.04
N VAL A 49 5.55 16.89 -4.59
CA VAL A 49 4.59 16.00 -3.91
C VAL A 49 5.11 14.56 -3.90
N LEU A 50 5.77 14.11 -4.98
CA LEU A 50 6.44 12.82 -5.02
C LEU A 50 7.49 12.67 -3.92
N VAL A 51 8.24 13.73 -3.63
CA VAL A 51 9.26 13.77 -2.57
C VAL A 51 8.66 13.96 -1.19
N ALA A 52 7.60 14.78 -1.07
CA ALA A 52 6.95 15.04 0.21
C ALA A 52 6.36 13.78 0.86
N ILE A 53 5.84 12.85 0.07
CA ILE A 53 5.26 11.58 0.58
C ILE A 53 6.29 10.74 1.35
N PRO A 54 7.46 10.37 0.78
CA PRO A 54 8.50 9.66 1.50
C PRO A 54 9.06 10.43 2.70
N VAL A 55 9.18 11.76 2.60
CA VAL A 55 9.63 12.59 3.75
C VAL A 55 8.61 12.54 4.90
N LEU A 56 7.32 12.64 4.61
CA LEU A 56 6.26 12.51 5.62
C LEU A 56 6.23 11.10 6.22
N LEU A 57 6.41 10.07 5.39
CA LEU A 57 6.50 8.69 5.85
C LEU A 57 7.73 8.46 6.74
N LEU A 58 8.88 9.05 6.42
CA LEU A 58 10.06 9.03 7.29
C LEU A 58 9.76 9.66 8.64
N LEU A 59 9.16 10.85 8.64
CA LEU A 59 8.82 11.56 9.87
C LEU A 59 7.86 10.74 10.74
N TYR A 60 6.84 10.15 10.13
CA TYR A 60 5.89 9.27 10.80
C TYR A 60 6.56 8.02 11.36
N SER A 61 7.49 7.42 10.60
CA SER A 61 8.25 6.23 11.02
C SER A 61 9.13 6.52 12.23
N VAL A 62 9.78 7.69 12.28
CA VAL A 62 10.58 8.14 13.44
C VAL A 62 9.68 8.33 14.66
N MET A 63 8.54 9.01 14.50
CA MET A 63 7.60 9.21 15.59
C MET A 63 7.04 7.89 16.12
N ALA A 64 6.72 6.95 15.22
CA ALA A 64 6.28 5.61 15.57
C ALA A 64 7.36 4.84 16.32
N LEU A 65 8.62 4.89 15.87
CA LEU A 65 9.76 4.28 16.55
C LEU A 65 9.91 4.82 17.98
N LEU A 66 9.91 6.15 18.15
CA LEU A 66 10.03 6.79 19.46
C LEU A 66 8.89 6.40 20.38
N ALA A 67 7.65 6.42 19.89
CA ALA A 67 6.49 6.00 20.64
C ALA A 67 6.61 4.51 21.04
N TYR A 68 6.97 3.63 20.10
CA TYR A 68 7.05 2.20 20.36
C TYR A 68 8.17 1.84 21.35
N VAL A 69 9.32 2.52 21.27
CA VAL A 69 10.40 2.38 22.25
C VAL A 69 9.95 2.88 23.61
N TYR A 70 9.34 4.06 23.70
CA TYR A 70 8.90 4.64 24.97
C TYR A 70 7.82 3.78 25.65
N TRP A 71 6.75 3.43 24.92
CA TRP A 71 5.66 2.62 25.43
C TRP A 71 6.08 1.16 25.65
N GLY A 72 6.94 0.62 24.78
CA GLY A 72 7.48 -0.74 24.92
C GLY A 72 8.35 -0.88 26.16
N VAL A 73 9.28 0.05 26.40
CA VAL A 73 10.11 0.05 27.63
C VAL A 73 9.27 0.25 28.88
N LYS A 74 8.23 1.08 28.81
CA LYS A 74 7.29 1.28 29.92
C LYS A 74 6.48 0.00 30.21
N GLY A 75 5.92 -0.64 29.18
CA GLY A 75 5.15 -1.89 29.33
C GLY A 75 5.98 -3.04 29.88
N VAL A 76 7.21 -3.19 29.42
CA VAL A 76 8.15 -4.19 29.96
C VAL A 76 8.48 -3.94 31.44
N ARG A 77 8.58 -2.68 31.87
CA ARG A 77 8.83 -2.32 33.28
C ARG A 77 7.61 -2.50 34.18
N GLU A 78 6.41 -2.29 33.65
CA GLU A 78 5.17 -2.31 34.44
C GLU A 78 4.48 -3.68 34.49
N GLN A 79 4.68 -4.53 33.46
CA GLN A 79 3.94 -5.79 33.29
C GLN A 79 4.83 -7.03 33.16
N ASP A 80 6.16 -6.90 33.35
CA ASP A 80 7.14 -7.97 33.10
C ASP A 80 7.00 -8.61 31.70
N GLU A 81 6.50 -7.84 30.72
CA GLU A 81 6.33 -8.31 29.35
C GLU A 81 7.68 -8.63 28.69
N PRO A 82 7.73 -9.62 27.78
CA PRO A 82 8.98 -10.02 27.15
C PRO A 82 9.57 -8.92 26.26
N TYR A 83 10.79 -8.48 26.59
CA TYR A 83 11.62 -7.54 25.80
C TYR A 83 11.71 -7.90 24.31
N ALA A 84 11.54 -9.17 23.95
CA ALA A 84 11.55 -9.67 22.58
C ALA A 84 10.51 -8.97 21.68
N SER A 85 9.31 -8.67 22.20
CA SER A 85 8.26 -7.98 21.43
C SER A 85 8.69 -6.56 21.04
N VAL A 86 9.30 -5.84 21.99
CA VAL A 86 9.82 -4.48 21.79
C VAL A 86 10.98 -4.47 20.79
N MET A 87 11.92 -5.42 20.90
CA MET A 87 13.04 -5.53 19.96
C MET A 87 12.56 -5.77 18.52
N VAL A 88 11.58 -6.64 18.31
CA VAL A 88 11.04 -6.90 16.97
C VAL A 88 10.41 -5.64 16.39
N GLY A 89 9.61 -4.91 17.18
CA GLY A 89 9.02 -3.64 16.75
C GLY A 89 10.06 -2.59 16.36
N VAL A 90 11.16 -2.49 17.12
CA VAL A 90 12.30 -1.61 16.81
C VAL A 90 12.98 -2.01 15.50
N ILE A 91 13.26 -3.30 15.30
CA ILE A 91 13.87 -3.79 14.05
C ILE A 91 12.99 -3.49 12.85
N VAL A 92 11.69 -3.72 12.95
CA VAL A 92 10.72 -3.43 11.86
C VAL A 92 10.68 -1.94 11.56
N ALA A 93 10.62 -1.09 12.59
CA ALA A 93 10.58 0.36 12.41
C ALA A 93 11.89 0.91 11.81
N ILE A 94 13.06 0.41 12.21
CA ILE A 94 14.35 0.75 11.59
C ILE A 94 14.38 0.31 10.12
N THR A 95 13.87 -0.89 9.82
CA THR A 95 13.80 -1.41 8.44
C THR A 95 12.89 -0.56 7.56
N LEU A 96 11.74 -0.12 8.07
CA LEU A 96 10.84 0.80 7.38
C LEU A 96 11.48 2.17 7.14
N LEU A 97 12.23 2.68 8.12
CA LEU A 97 13.02 3.91 8.00
C LEU A 97 14.05 3.80 6.88
N TYR A 98 14.80 2.72 6.84
CA TYR A 98 15.79 2.45 5.81
C TYR A 98 15.18 2.35 4.41
N LEU A 99 14.06 1.63 4.27
CA LEU A 99 13.34 1.50 3.00
C LEU A 99 12.82 2.85 2.51
N ASN A 100 12.20 3.64 3.40
CA ASN A 100 11.71 4.98 3.04
C ASN A 100 12.85 5.92 2.64
N TYR A 101 13.99 5.87 3.34
CA TYR A 101 15.17 6.65 2.99
C TYR A 101 15.71 6.27 1.61
N THR A 102 15.84 4.97 1.34
CA THR A 102 16.31 4.45 0.04
C THR A 102 15.38 4.88 -1.09
N LEU A 103 14.07 4.87 -0.86
CA LEU A 103 13.08 5.31 -1.83
C LEU A 103 13.16 6.82 -2.09
N LEU A 104 13.39 7.61 -1.04
CA LEU A 104 13.64 9.05 -1.17
C LEU A 104 14.90 9.35 -1.98
N ASP A 105 16.00 8.66 -1.69
CA ASP A 105 17.26 8.81 -2.43
C ASP A 105 17.11 8.44 -3.91
N ALA A 106 16.41 7.33 -4.20
CA ALA A 106 16.08 6.94 -5.56
C ALA A 106 15.26 8.03 -6.28
N LEU A 107 14.23 8.59 -5.63
CA LEU A 107 13.43 9.67 -6.21
C LEU A 107 14.24 10.95 -6.44
N ILE A 108 15.16 11.31 -5.54
CA ILE A 108 16.04 12.47 -5.69
C ILE A 108 16.99 12.26 -6.86
N SER A 109 17.60 11.08 -6.97
CA SER A 109 18.51 10.74 -8.07
C SER A 109 17.83 10.76 -9.45
N LEU A 110 16.54 10.41 -9.52
CA LEU A 110 15.72 10.46 -10.74
C LEU A 110 15.33 11.88 -11.17
N SER A 111 15.57 12.90 -10.33
CA SER A 111 15.19 14.29 -10.59
C SER A 111 16.33 15.18 -11.06
N GLN A 112 17.56 14.67 -10.99
CA GLN A 112 18.76 15.28 -11.53
C GLN A 112 18.95 14.86 -12.99
#